data_AF-A0A9E1DY74-F1
#
_entry.id   AF-A0A9E1DY74-F1
#
_cell.length_a   1.000
_cell.length_b   1.000
_cell.length_c   1.000
_cell.angle_alpha   90.00
_cell.angle_beta   90.00
_cell.angle_gamma   90.00
#
_symmetry.space_group_name_H-M   'P 1'
#
loop_
_entity.id
_entity.type
_entity.pdbx_description
1 polymer ?
#
loop_
_entity_poly.entity_id
_entity_poly.type
_entity_poly.pdbx_seq_one_letter_code
_entity_poly.pdbx_strand_id
1 'polypeptide(L)'
;MYPPDGQVDIYSATKQKRVRVALPVTGETLLRDKFFLIKVGEVSEEPPGVPSEEESGKEVFINDREFVKEDFEEGAAGHFYEYVIYSTVEGDRRYTMDFVLHSVNPGVFDSPPPGFDWRETLVFSKIASTFKLTK
;
A
#
# COMPACT_ATOMS: atom_id res chain seq x y z
N MET A 1 -9.72 14.41 -0.18
CA MET A 1 -9.86 14.75 -1.61
C MET A 1 -8.85 13.87 -2.35
N TYR A 2 -9.29 13.02 -3.28
CA TYR A 2 -8.40 12.15 -4.06
C TYR A 2 -7.47 13.01 -4.93
N PRO A 3 -6.23 12.58 -5.22
CA PRO A 3 -5.33 13.33 -6.08
C PRO A 3 -5.98 13.52 -7.46
N PRO A 4 -5.92 14.73 -8.05
CA PRO A 4 -6.66 15.08 -9.26
C PRO A 4 -6.35 14.21 -10.48
N ASP A 5 -5.17 13.58 -10.51
CA ASP A 5 -4.73 12.69 -11.60
C ASP A 5 -4.83 11.19 -11.27
N GLY A 6 -5.48 10.83 -10.16
CA GLY A 6 -5.60 9.45 -9.72
C GLY A 6 -6.61 8.65 -10.56
N GLN A 7 -6.17 7.54 -11.15
CA GLN A 7 -7.04 6.60 -11.86
C GLN A 7 -7.61 5.57 -10.88
N VAL A 8 -8.93 5.35 -10.89
CA VAL A 8 -9.65 4.49 -9.93
C VAL A 8 -10.14 3.21 -10.62
N ASP A 9 -9.58 2.06 -10.25
CA ASP A 9 -10.04 0.74 -10.69
C ASP A 9 -10.81 0.04 -9.56
N ILE A 10 -12.06 -0.38 -9.82
CA ILE A 10 -12.89 -1.10 -8.84
C ILE A 10 -12.96 -2.58 -9.21
N TYR A 11 -12.50 -3.44 -8.31
CA TYR A 11 -12.61 -4.89 -8.41
C TYR A 11 -13.53 -5.41 -7.32
N SER A 12 -14.49 -6.27 -7.70
CA SER A 12 -15.39 -6.94 -6.77
C SER A 12 -15.26 -8.45 -6.94
N ALA A 13 -14.66 -9.11 -5.96
CA ALA A 13 -14.82 -10.54 -5.76
C ALA A 13 -15.90 -10.77 -4.68
N THR A 14 -16.49 -11.97 -4.60
CA THR A 14 -17.63 -12.27 -3.72
C THR A 14 -17.42 -11.92 -2.25
N LYS A 15 -16.17 -11.88 -1.78
CA LYS A 15 -15.79 -11.59 -0.37
C LYS A 15 -14.89 -10.36 -0.17
N GLN A 16 -14.48 -9.69 -1.25
CA GLN A 16 -13.56 -8.57 -1.16
C GLN A 16 -13.88 -7.50 -2.20
N LYS A 17 -13.98 -6.26 -1.74
CA LYS A 17 -13.99 -5.07 -2.58
C LYS A 17 -12.60 -4.48 -2.57
N ARG A 18 -12.07 -4.15 -3.75
CA ARG A 18 -10.76 -3.52 -3.90
C ARG A 18 -10.88 -2.32 -4.81
N VAL A 19 -10.27 -1.22 -4.40
CA VAL A 19 -10.10 -0.01 -5.21
C VAL A 19 -8.62 0.25 -5.35
N ARG A 20 -8.11 0.34 -6.59
CA ARG A 20 -6.75 0.79 -6.86
C ARG A 20 -6.77 2.25 -7.28
N VAL A 21 -5.88 3.05 -6.72
CA VAL A 21 -5.68 4.44 -7.11
C VAL A 21 -4.23 4.62 -7.54
N ALA A 22 -4.01 4.84 -8.83
CA ALA A 22 -2.69 5.18 -9.36
C ALA A 22 -2.30 6.60 -8.91
N LEU A 23 -1.01 6.82 -8.65
CA LEU A 23 -0.45 8.11 -8.26
C LEU A 23 0.63 8.54 -9.27
N PRO A 24 0.78 9.85 -9.53
CA PRO A 24 1.80 10.33 -10.47
C PRO A 24 3.21 9.93 -10.03
N VAL A 25 4.00 9.43 -10.99
CA VAL A 25 5.45 9.24 -10.87
C VAL A 25 6.14 10.46 -11.47
N THR A 26 7.11 11.04 -10.76
CA THR A 26 7.81 12.24 -11.23
C THR A 26 9.13 11.91 -11.92
N GLY A 27 9.33 12.49 -13.11
CA GLY A 27 10.59 12.38 -13.86
C GLY A 27 10.86 11.00 -14.48
N GLU A 28 11.95 10.93 -15.26
CA GLU A 28 12.44 9.69 -15.85
C GLU A 28 13.42 9.01 -14.88
N THR A 29 12.87 8.31 -13.88
CA THR A 29 13.65 7.60 -12.85
C THR A 29 13.46 6.08 -12.95
N LEU A 30 14.07 5.34 -12.01
CA LEU A 30 13.85 3.90 -11.83
C LEU A 30 12.45 3.56 -11.28
N LEU A 31 11.69 4.53 -10.78
CA LEU A 31 10.33 4.33 -10.31
C LEU A 31 9.39 4.12 -11.51
N ARG A 32 8.57 3.07 -11.45
CA ARG A 32 7.64 2.70 -12.54
C ARG A 32 6.20 2.92 -12.16
N ASP A 33 5.82 2.44 -10.98
CA ASP A 33 4.48 2.63 -10.48
C ASP A 33 4.51 3.11 -9.03
N LYS A 34 3.52 3.95 -8.75
CA LYS A 34 3.14 4.34 -7.40
C LYS A 34 1.64 4.28 -7.31
N PHE A 35 1.10 3.51 -6.39
CA PHE A 35 -0.33 3.38 -6.23
C PHE A 35 -0.69 3.01 -4.80
N PHE A 36 -1.97 3.12 -4.47
CA PHE A 36 -2.49 2.51 -3.27
C PHE A 36 -3.74 1.71 -3.55
N LEU A 37 -4.01 0.75 -2.68
CA LEU A 37 -5.13 -0.16 -2.73
C LEU A 37 -5.95 0.03 -1.46
N ILE A 38 -7.24 0.29 -1.61
CA ILE A 38 -8.19 0.13 -0.51
C ILE A 38 -8.84 -1.23 -0.69
N LYS A 39 -8.71 -2.10 0.30
CA LYS A 39 -9.36 -3.41 0.34
C LYS A 39 -10.34 -3.42 1.51
N VAL A 40 -11.54 -3.92 1.26
CA VAL A 40 -12.54 -4.22 2.29
C VAL A 40 -12.97 -5.65 2.11
N GLY A 41 -12.76 -6.47 3.14
CA GLY A 41 -13.15 -7.88 3.14
C GLY A 41 -13.70 -8.30 4.49
N GLU A 42 -14.24 -9.51 4.54
CA GLU A 42 -14.57 -10.18 5.80
C GLU A 42 -13.26 -10.39 6.60
N VAL A 43 -13.35 -10.31 7.93
CA VAL A 43 -12.26 -10.78 8.79
C VAL A 43 -12.11 -12.28 8.54
N SER A 44 -10.96 -12.70 8.00
CA SER A 44 -10.69 -14.13 7.83
C SER A 44 -10.50 -14.77 9.21
N GLU A 45 -11.30 -15.79 9.52
CA GLU A 45 -10.98 -16.79 10.53
C GLU A 45 -9.93 -17.72 9.94
N GLU A 46 -8.72 -17.24 9.68
CA GLU A 46 -7.63 -18.20 9.50
C GLU A 46 -7.40 -18.89 10.86
N PRO A 47 -7.47 -20.23 10.96
CA PRO A 47 -7.03 -20.91 12.17
C PRO A 47 -5.57 -20.50 12.42
N PRO A 48 -5.11 -20.39 13.67
CA PRO A 48 -3.75 -19.95 13.97
C PRO A 48 -2.75 -21.02 13.48
N GLY A 49 -2.45 -20.98 12.19
CA GLY A 49 -1.19 -21.46 11.66
C GLY A 49 -0.15 -20.51 12.21
N VAL A 50 0.64 -21.02 13.15
CA VAL A 50 1.85 -20.45 13.75
C VAL A 50 2.13 -19.01 13.28
N PRO A 51 1.96 -17.97 14.13
CA PRO A 51 2.44 -16.66 13.75
C PRO A 51 3.93 -16.80 13.46
N SER A 52 4.34 -16.56 12.21
CA SER A 52 5.73 -16.22 11.96
C SER A 52 5.99 -14.97 12.78
N GLU A 53 6.82 -15.08 13.82
CA GLU A 53 7.17 -14.02 14.78
C GLU A 53 7.85 -12.78 14.13
N GLU A 54 7.78 -12.63 12.81
CA GLU A 54 8.43 -11.59 12.01
C GLU A 54 7.46 -10.55 11.41
N GLU A 55 6.14 -10.75 11.46
CA GLU A 55 5.13 -9.74 11.02
C GLU A 55 4.51 -8.99 12.22
N SER A 56 5.34 -8.45 13.12
CA SER A 56 4.83 -7.57 14.18
C SER A 56 4.55 -6.18 13.60
N GLY A 57 3.38 -5.99 13.02
CA GLY A 57 2.90 -4.66 12.65
C GLY A 57 2.87 -3.72 13.87
N LYS A 58 3.14 -2.44 13.64
CA LYS A 58 3.16 -1.40 14.67
C LYS A 58 1.77 -0.77 14.81
N GLU A 59 1.27 -0.68 16.04
CA GLU A 59 0.06 0.09 16.34
C GLU A 59 0.27 1.59 16.06
N VAL A 60 -0.63 2.18 15.29
CA VAL A 60 -0.66 3.61 14.96
C VAL A 60 -2.09 4.15 15.01
N PHE A 61 -2.24 5.42 15.37
CA PHE A 61 -3.53 6.09 15.36
C PHE A 61 -3.68 6.99 14.13
N ILE A 62 -4.77 6.79 13.39
CA ILE A 62 -5.18 7.63 12.26
C ILE A 62 -6.59 8.15 12.55
N ASN A 63 -6.74 9.46 12.72
CA ASN A 63 -8.03 10.10 13.03
C ASN A 63 -8.75 9.44 14.23
N ASP A 64 -8.03 9.28 15.36
CA ASP A 64 -8.49 8.66 16.62
C ASP A 64 -8.93 7.19 16.50
N ARG A 65 -8.58 6.53 15.39
CA ARG A 65 -8.80 5.10 15.19
C ARG A 65 -7.47 4.37 15.16
N GLU A 66 -7.45 3.22 15.80
CA GLU A 66 -6.31 2.32 15.83
C GLU A 66 -6.17 1.55 14.51
N PHE A 67 -4.95 1.49 14.02
CA PHE A 67 -4.53 0.71 12.86
C PHE A 67 -3.27 -0.07 13.21
N VAL A 68 -3.12 -1.23 12.59
CA VAL A 68 -1.83 -1.93 12.50
C VAL A 68 -1.13 -1.43 11.24
N LYS A 69 0.12 -0.97 11.38
CA LYS A 69 0.99 -0.54 10.28
C LYS A 69 2.09 -1.57 10.04
N GLU A 70 2.25 -1.99 8.80
CA GLU A 70 3.29 -2.93 8.37
C GLU A 70 4.08 -2.30 7.24
N ASP A 71 5.40 -2.49 7.26
CA ASP A 71 6.31 -2.09 6.19
C ASP A 71 7.12 -3.32 5.79
N PHE A 72 7.17 -3.62 4.49
CA PHE A 72 8.05 -4.67 3.99
C PHE A 72 8.48 -4.40 2.55
N GLU A 73 9.55 -5.09 2.15
CA GLU A 73 10.13 -4.99 0.82
C GLU A 73 10.13 -6.37 0.16
N GLU A 74 9.84 -6.41 -1.13
CA GLU A 74 9.84 -7.63 -1.92
C GLU A 74 10.69 -7.44 -3.17
N GLY A 75 11.65 -8.34 -3.36
CA GLY A 75 12.39 -8.45 -4.61
C GLY A 75 11.69 -9.40 -5.58
N ALA A 76 11.44 -8.95 -6.81
CA ALA A 76 11.03 -9.79 -7.92
C ALA A 76 12.06 -9.72 -9.05
N ALA A 77 11.91 -10.53 -10.11
CA ALA A 77 12.89 -10.67 -11.18
C ALA A 77 13.21 -9.35 -11.91
N GLY A 78 14.21 -8.61 -11.41
CA GLY A 78 14.60 -7.28 -11.91
C GLY A 78 13.79 -6.12 -11.32
N HIS A 79 12.95 -6.35 -10.32
CA HIS A 79 12.04 -5.36 -9.75
C HIS A 79 12.13 -5.35 -8.22
N PHE A 80 11.83 -4.19 -7.63
CA PHE A 80 11.68 -4.01 -6.20
C PHE A 80 10.31 -3.40 -5.91
N TYR A 81 9.66 -3.95 -4.89
CA TYR A 81 8.39 -3.46 -4.37
C TYR A 81 8.58 -3.09 -2.91
N GLU A 82 8.18 -1.87 -2.56
CA GLU A 82 8.12 -1.41 -1.18
C GLU A 82 6.65 -1.21 -0.81
N TYR A 83 6.25 -1.79 0.32
CA TYR A 83 4.88 -1.78 0.80
C TYR A 83 4.78 -1.03 2.12
N VAL A 84 3.75 -0.20 2.24
CA VAL A 84 3.29 0.35 3.52
C VAL A 84 1.82 0.01 3.65
N ILE A 85 1.49 -0.86 4.60
CA ILE A 85 0.13 -1.34 4.80
C ILE A 85 -0.41 -0.80 6.12
N TYR A 86 -1.64 -0.31 6.10
CA TYR A 86 -2.41 0.03 7.29
C TYR A 86 -3.67 -0.83 7.29
N SER A 87 -3.97 -1.48 8.40
CA SER A 87 -5.19 -2.27 8.53
C SER A 87 -5.92 -1.98 9.84
N THR A 88 -7.25 -2.04 9.80
CA THR A 88 -8.11 -1.89 10.97
C THR A 88 -9.34 -2.79 10.81
N VAL A 89 -9.91 -3.23 11.94
CA VAL A 89 -11.12 -4.07 11.96
C VAL A 89 -12.28 -3.26 12.54
N GLU A 90 -13.44 -3.30 11.89
CA GLU A 90 -14.69 -2.75 12.42
C GLU A 90 -15.83 -3.73 12.15
N GLY A 91 -16.36 -4.32 13.22
CA GLY A 91 -17.34 -5.41 13.13
C GLY A 91 -16.72 -6.68 12.54
N ASP A 92 -17.36 -7.22 11.51
CA ASP A 92 -16.92 -8.39 10.75
C ASP A 92 -16.07 -8.04 9.52
N ARG A 93 -15.66 -6.77 9.38
CA ARG A 93 -14.91 -6.28 8.23
C ARG A 93 -13.50 -5.83 8.58
N ARG A 94 -12.55 -6.22 7.72
CA ARG A 94 -11.19 -5.68 7.69
C ARG A 94 -11.07 -4.65 6.58
N TYR A 95 -10.57 -3.47 6.96
CA TYR A 95 -10.25 -2.38 6.05
C TYR A 95 -8.73 -2.30 5.95
N THR A 96 -8.21 -2.33 4.72
CA THR A 96 -6.76 -2.29 4.45
C THR A 96 -6.46 -1.18 3.46
N MET A 97 -5.50 -0.33 3.79
CA MET A 97 -4.84 0.62 2.88
C MET A 97 -3.44 0.09 2.61
N ASP A 98 -3.18 -0.32 1.37
CA ASP A 98 -1.92 -0.93 0.95
C ASP A 98 -1.27 -0.03 -0.10
N PHE A 99 -0.21 0.67 0.31
CA PHE A 99 0.54 1.61 -0.51
C PHE A 99 1.75 0.90 -1.10
N VAL A 100 1.96 1.04 -2.41
CA VAL A 100 3.00 0.32 -3.14
C VAL A 100 3.85 1.29 -3.95
N LEU A 101 5.17 1.20 -3.78
CA LEU A 101 6.17 1.71 -4.72
C LEU A 101 6.77 0.54 -5.49
N HIS A 102 6.82 0.67 -6.80
CA HIS A 102 7.40 -0.32 -7.69
C HIS A 102 8.52 0.33 -8.50
N SER A 103 9.75 -0.15 -8.30
CA SER A 103 10.93 0.30 -9.03
C SER A 103 11.63 -0.85 -9.75
N VAL A 104 12.47 -0.51 -10.72
CA VAL A 104 13.30 -1.48 -11.46
C VAL A 104 14.70 -1.49 -10.88
N ASN A 105 15.27 -2.69 -10.74
CA ASN A 105 16.66 -2.86 -10.32
C ASN A 105 17.60 -2.18 -11.34
N PRO A 106 18.46 -1.22 -10.93
CA PRO A 106 19.37 -0.55 -11.86
C PRO A 106 20.31 -1.51 -12.59
N GLY A 107 20.63 -2.66 -12.00
CA GLY A 107 21.51 -3.67 -12.57
C GLY A 107 20.97 -4.37 -13.83
N VAL A 108 19.70 -4.14 -14.21
CA VAL A 108 19.15 -4.67 -15.47
C VAL A 108 19.44 -3.76 -16.68
N PHE A 109 20.02 -2.58 -16.46
CA PHE A 109 20.34 -1.61 -17.51
C PHE A 109 21.85 -1.51 -17.72
N ASP A 110 22.29 -1.38 -18.97
CA ASP A 110 23.68 -1.03 -19.30
C ASP A 110 24.02 0.40 -18.84
N SER A 111 23.02 1.29 -18.87
CA SER A 111 23.09 2.66 -18.34
C SER A 111 21.78 2.96 -17.60
N PRO A 112 21.74 2.84 -16.26
CA PRO A 112 20.50 2.96 -15.51
C PRO A 112 20.02 4.42 -15.47
N PRO A 113 18.69 4.65 -15.55
CA PRO A 113 18.10 5.92 -15.16
C PRO A 113 18.47 6.32 -13.72
N PRO A 114 18.35 7.61 -13.36
CA PRO A 114 18.51 8.06 -11.98
C PRO A 114 17.57 7.33 -11.01
N GLY A 115 18.01 7.19 -9.75
CA GLY A 115 17.13 6.78 -8.66
C GLY A 115 15.99 7.77 -8.43
N PHE A 116 14.95 7.33 -7.73
CA PHE A 116 13.82 8.18 -7.34
C PHE A 116 14.03 8.78 -5.95
N ASP A 117 13.37 9.91 -5.66
CA ASP A 117 13.48 10.62 -4.39
C ASP A 117 12.65 9.92 -3.31
N TRP A 118 13.16 9.86 -2.07
CA TRP A 118 12.43 9.36 -0.89
C TRP A 118 11.09 10.08 -0.69
N ARG A 119 10.96 11.33 -1.16
CA ARG A 119 9.71 12.10 -1.15
C ARG A 119 8.56 11.44 -1.88
N GLU A 120 8.82 10.51 -2.80
CA GLU A 120 7.80 9.72 -3.47
C GLU A 120 6.93 8.93 -2.47
N THR A 121 7.47 8.56 -1.30
CA THR A 121 6.75 7.87 -0.20
C THR A 121 5.89 8.80 0.66
N LEU A 122 6.21 10.10 0.74
CA LEU A 122 5.54 11.05 1.65
C LEU A 122 4.04 11.21 1.35
N VAL A 123 3.64 10.98 0.10
CA VAL A 123 2.24 11.04 -0.30
C VAL A 123 1.42 9.95 0.39
N PHE A 124 2.03 8.81 0.75
CA PHE A 124 1.34 7.69 1.41
C PHE A 124 0.86 8.05 2.81
N SER A 125 1.77 8.57 3.64
CA SER A 125 1.41 9.01 5.00
C SER A 125 0.39 10.15 4.97
N LYS A 126 0.49 11.05 3.99
CA LYS A 126 -0.49 12.12 3.78
C LYS A 126 -1.86 11.55 3.41
N ILE A 127 -1.95 10.61 2.46
CA ILE A 127 -3.22 9.97 2.09
C ILE A 127 -3.80 9.22 3.29
N ALA A 128 -2.99 8.39 3.97
CA ALA A 128 -3.42 7.63 5.15
C ALA A 128 -3.99 8.55 6.24
N SER A 129 -3.34 9.69 6.52
CA SER A 129 -3.83 10.67 7.51
C SER A 129 -5.22 11.26 7.20
N THR A 130 -5.66 11.20 5.94
CA THR A 130 -6.98 11.70 5.53
C THR A 130 -8.07 10.63 5.54
N PHE A 131 -7.71 9.37 5.82
CA PHE A 131 -8.64 8.26 5.79
C PHE A 131 -9.67 8.36 6.91
N LYS A 132 -10.95 8.26 6.55
CA LYS A 132 -12.07 8.26 7.48
C LYS A 132 -13.05 7.19 7.08
N LEU A 133 -13.41 6.35 8.04
CA LEU A 133 -14.53 5.43 7.90
C LEU A 133 -15.82 6.21 8.20
N THR A 134 -16.66 6.32 7.18
CA THR A 134 -18.00 6.92 7.32
C THR A 134 -18.97 5.84 7.74
N LYS A 135 -19.80 6.14 8.76
CA LYS A 135 -20.95 5.31 9.15
C LYS A 135 -22.01 5.28 8.06
#